data_AF-E6ZSM4-F1
#
_entry.id   AF-E6ZSM4-F1
#
_cell.length_a   1.000
_cell.length_b   1.000
_cell.length_c   1.000
_cell.angle_alpha   90.00
_cell.angle_beta   90.00
_cell.angle_gamma   90.00
#
_symmetry.space_group_name_H-M   'P 1'
#
loop_
_entity.id
_entity.type
_entity.pdbx_description
1 polymer ?
#
loop_
_entity_poly.entity_id
_entity_poly.type
_entity_poly.pdbx_seq_one_letter_code
_entity_poly.pdbx_strand_id
1 'polypeptide(L)'
;MLSSFSRAARADLKSSQLTLEHFLMRGRTLSLYRKYLRATRDIPNPLARWETIQFFRDDVHRFRHETDLERIKDLLMQGHRFLKQMQGQMTLAGASADGNANKLRGTRQL
;
A
#
# COMPACT_ATOMS: atom_id res chain seq x y z
N MET A 1 -31.22 -10.77 -16.00
CA MET A 1 -30.15 -10.42 -16.96
C MET A 1 -28.81 -10.61 -16.27
N LEU A 2 -28.15 -11.75 -16.47
CA LEU A 2 -26.83 -12.04 -15.89
C LEU A 2 -25.77 -11.58 -16.89
N SER A 3 -25.06 -10.50 -16.55
CA SER A 3 -23.96 -9.96 -17.36
C SER A 3 -22.83 -11.00 -17.44
N SER A 4 -22.65 -11.57 -18.63
CA SER A 4 -21.47 -12.36 -18.97
C SER A 4 -20.22 -11.49 -18.80
N PHE A 5 -19.40 -11.79 -17.80
CA PHE A 5 -18.07 -11.21 -17.69
C PHE A 5 -17.20 -11.80 -18.81
N SER A 6 -17.10 -11.04 -19.89
CA SER A 6 -16.23 -11.33 -21.04
C SER A 6 -14.83 -11.74 -20.58
N ARG A 7 -14.44 -12.97 -20.94
CA ARG A 7 -13.09 -13.54 -20.75
C ARG A 7 -12.09 -13.01 -21.78
N ALA A 8 -12.30 -11.81 -22.33
CA ALA A 8 -11.42 -11.16 -23.30
C ALA A 8 -10.22 -10.44 -22.67
N ALA A 9 -10.05 -10.52 -21.34
CA ALA A 9 -8.93 -9.90 -20.64
C ALA A 9 -7.59 -10.64 -20.77
N ARG A 10 -7.50 -11.64 -21.66
CA ARG A 10 -6.20 -12.10 -22.17
C ARG A 10 -5.81 -11.19 -23.34
N ALA A 11 -5.65 -9.90 -23.03
CA ALA A 11 -5.02 -8.97 -23.94
C ALA A 11 -3.67 -9.57 -24.35
N ASP A 12 -3.45 -9.57 -25.65
CA ASP A 12 -2.31 -10.12 -26.36
C ASP A 12 -0.98 -9.87 -25.65
N LEU A 13 -0.51 -10.86 -24.89
CA LEU A 13 0.75 -10.80 -24.14
C LEU A 13 1.96 -10.69 -25.09
N LYS A 14 1.80 -11.06 -26.37
CA LYS A 14 2.86 -11.00 -27.38
C LYS A 14 3.13 -9.59 -27.89
N SER A 15 2.15 -8.68 -27.89
CA SER A 15 2.34 -7.26 -28.28
C SER A 15 2.73 -6.35 -27.12
N SER A 16 2.58 -6.83 -25.89
CA SER A 16 2.95 -6.11 -24.67
C SER A 16 4.35 -6.50 -24.23
N GLN A 17 5.28 -5.53 -24.12
CA GLN A 17 6.63 -5.69 -23.54
C GLN A 17 6.65 -6.12 -22.05
N LEU A 18 5.49 -6.49 -21.49
CA LEU A 18 5.34 -6.88 -20.09
C LEU A 18 5.65 -8.36 -19.90
N THR A 19 6.71 -8.62 -19.16
CA THR A 19 7.13 -9.97 -18.77
C THR A 19 6.38 -10.46 -17.51
N LEU A 20 6.48 -11.76 -17.21
CA LEU A 20 5.98 -12.35 -15.96
C LEU A 20 6.50 -11.61 -14.71
N GLU A 21 7.73 -11.09 -14.78
CA GLU A 21 8.33 -10.36 -13.67
C GLU A 21 7.57 -9.07 -13.35
N HIS A 22 7.07 -8.36 -14.37
CA HIS A 22 6.22 -7.17 -14.18
C HIS A 22 4.93 -7.52 -13.44
N PHE A 23 4.32 -8.66 -13.77
CA PHE A 23 3.14 -9.16 -13.07
C PHE A 23 3.44 -9.42 -11.59
N LEU A 24 4.57 -10.07 -11.30
CA LEU A 24 5.00 -10.32 -9.92
C LEU A 24 5.29 -9.01 -9.16
N MET A 25 5.94 -8.05 -9.80
CA MET A 25 6.22 -6.73 -9.21
C MET A 25 4.93 -5.96 -8.90
N ARG A 26 3.92 -6.03 -9.77
CA ARG A 26 2.59 -5.45 -9.50
C ARG A 26 1.95 -6.07 -8.26
N GLY A 27 2.04 -7.39 -8.11
CA GLY A 27 1.57 -8.10 -6.91
C GLY A 27 2.27 -7.62 -5.63
N ARG A 28 3.60 -7.47 -5.67
CA ARG A 28 4.40 -6.94 -4.56
C ARG A 28 4.04 -5.49 -4.22
N THR A 29 3.84 -4.65 -5.22
CA THR A 29 3.42 -3.25 -5.06
C THR A 29 2.07 -3.14 -4.36
N LEU A 30 1.08 -3.92 -4.79
CA LEU A 30 -0.23 -3.96 -4.13
C LEU A 30 -0.15 -4.50 -2.70
N SER A 31 0.76 -5.45 -2.43
CA SER A 31 1.00 -5.94 -1.07
C SER A 31 1.58 -4.85 -0.18
N LEU A 32 2.58 -4.10 -0.67
CA LEU A 32 3.17 -2.96 0.03
C LEU A 32 2.13 -1.85 0.29
N TYR A 33 1.33 -1.48 -0.72
CA TYR A 33 0.26 -0.48 -0.55
C TYR A 33 -0.72 -0.86 0.56
N ARG A 34 -1.15 -2.13 0.62
CA ARG A 34 -2.01 -2.60 1.72
C ARG A 34 -1.31 -2.54 3.08
N LYS A 35 0.02 -2.71 3.14
CA LYS A 35 0.78 -2.54 4.39
C LYS A 35 0.79 -1.08 4.83
N TYR A 36 0.95 -0.12 3.93
CA TYR A 36 0.81 1.31 4.24
C TYR A 36 -0.55 1.63 4.86
N LEU A 37 -1.64 1.21 4.22
CA LEU A 37 -3.00 1.44 4.73
C LEU A 37 -3.25 0.82 6.11
N ARG A 38 -2.55 -0.27 6.45
CA ARG A 38 -2.63 -0.87 7.79
C ARG A 38 -1.83 -0.07 8.81
N ALA A 39 -0.65 0.42 8.43
CA ALA A 39 0.20 1.22 9.30
C ALA A 39 -0.44 2.58 9.65
N THR A 40 -1.25 3.16 8.77
CA THR A 40 -1.96 4.41 9.05
C THR A 40 -3.09 4.25 10.08
N ARG A 41 -3.49 3.02 10.45
CA ARG A 41 -4.60 2.79 11.41
C ARG A 41 -4.24 3.24 12.82
N ASP A 42 -2.95 3.29 13.15
CA ASP A 42 -2.46 3.71 14.47
C ASP A 42 -2.43 5.23 14.63
N ILE A 43 -2.67 6.00 13.55
CA ILE A 43 -2.75 7.47 13.61
C ILE A 43 -4.08 7.88 14.26
N PRO A 44 -4.04 8.58 15.42
CA PRO A 44 -5.26 8.90 16.18
C PRO A 44 -6.12 9.95 15.47
N ASN A 45 -5.51 11.02 14.95
CA ASN A 45 -6.22 12.09 14.27
C ASN A 45 -6.79 11.59 12.91
N PRO A 46 -8.11 11.63 12.69
CA PRO A 46 -8.73 11.11 11.47
C PRO A 46 -8.37 11.93 10.22
N LEU A 47 -8.20 13.24 10.32
CA LEU A 47 -7.81 14.10 9.20
C LEU A 47 -6.38 13.78 8.78
N ALA A 48 -5.45 13.76 9.73
CA ALA A 48 -4.04 13.40 9.47
C ALA A 48 -3.92 11.99 8.89
N ARG A 49 -4.74 11.04 9.37
CA ARG A 49 -4.81 9.69 8.81
C ARG A 49 -5.27 9.68 7.36
N TRP A 50 -6.31 10.46 7.03
CA TRP A 50 -6.81 10.56 5.67
C TRP A 50 -5.78 11.22 4.74
N GLU A 51 -5.14 12.30 5.16
CA GLU A 51 -4.06 12.96 4.41
C GLU A 51 -2.89 11.99 4.15
N THR A 52 -2.51 11.21 5.17
CA THR A 52 -1.46 10.18 5.02
C THR A 52 -1.87 9.11 4.00
N ILE A 53 -3.13 8.70 3.99
CA ILE A 53 -3.65 7.74 3.00
C ILE A 53 -3.62 8.34 1.59
N GLN A 54 -4.01 9.61 1.42
CA GLN A 54 -3.94 10.29 0.13
C GLN A 54 -2.50 10.40 -0.36
N PHE A 55 -1.57 10.79 0.51
CA PHE A 55 -0.15 10.83 0.19
C PHE A 55 0.36 9.51 -0.38
N PHE A 56 0.06 8.37 0.28
CA PHE A 56 0.45 7.05 -0.23
C PHE A 56 -0.21 6.68 -1.54
N ARG A 57 -1.47 7.08 -1.72
CA ARG A 57 -2.19 6.85 -2.97
C ARG A 57 -1.51 7.61 -4.11
N ASP A 58 -1.23 8.88 -3.92
CA ASP A 58 -0.58 9.74 -4.91
C ASP A 58 0.82 9.24 -5.26
N ASP A 59 1.59 8.79 -4.27
CA ASP A 59 2.92 8.22 -4.49
C ASP A 59 2.88 6.96 -5.38
N VAL A 60 1.95 6.02 -5.11
CA VAL A 60 1.77 4.84 -5.97
C VAL A 60 1.25 5.22 -7.36
N HIS A 61 0.37 6.22 -7.45
CA HIS A 61 -0.15 6.70 -8.74
C HIS A 61 0.94 7.38 -9.58
N ARG A 62 1.91 8.07 -8.96
CA ARG A 62 3.03 8.72 -9.64
C ARG A 62 3.85 7.73 -10.49
N PHE A 63 4.05 6.52 -9.99
CA PHE A 63 4.85 5.49 -10.66
C PHE A 63 4.02 4.43 -11.41
N ARG A 64 2.72 4.68 -11.63
CA ARG A 64 1.81 3.69 -12.27
C ARG A 64 2.20 3.28 -13.69
N HIS A 65 2.96 4.13 -14.37
CA HIS A 65 3.37 3.96 -15.77
C HIS A 65 4.83 3.50 -15.90
N GLU A 66 5.51 3.23 -14.78
CA GLU A 66 6.87 2.73 -14.80
C GLU A 66 6.89 1.32 -15.40
N THR A 67 7.78 1.12 -16.38
CA THR A 67 7.98 -0.18 -17.05
C THR A 67 9.39 -0.71 -16.87
N ASP A 68 10.33 0.09 -16.34
CA ASP A 68 11.66 -0.41 -16.04
C ASP A 68 11.64 -1.27 -14.76
N LEU A 69 12.02 -2.55 -14.91
CA LEU A 69 12.06 -3.52 -13.82
C LEU A 69 13.05 -3.15 -12.71
N GLU A 70 14.22 -2.60 -13.05
CA GLU A 70 15.20 -2.18 -12.04
C GLU A 70 14.62 -1.03 -11.22
N ARG A 71 14.04 -0.04 -11.91
CA ARG A 71 13.40 1.09 -11.26
C ARG A 71 12.25 0.66 -10.35
N ILE A 72 11.40 -0.27 -10.78
CA ILE A 72 10.29 -0.80 -9.95
C ILE A 72 10.83 -1.50 -8.70
N LYS A 73 11.90 -2.29 -8.82
CA LYS A 73 12.54 -2.96 -7.67
C LYS A 73 13.10 -1.95 -6.69
N ASP A 74 13.78 -0.91 -7.18
CA ASP A 74 14.32 0.15 -6.35
C ASP A 74 13.23 0.91 -5.60
N LEU A 75 12.13 1.25 -6.28
CA LEU A 75 10.97 1.90 -5.66
C LEU A 75 10.35 1.02 -4.58
N LEU A 76 10.21 -0.29 -4.83
CA LEU A 76 9.73 -1.24 -3.82
C LEU A 76 10.66 -1.31 -2.61
N MET A 77 11.98 -1.35 -2.82
CA MET A 77 12.94 -1.35 -1.72
C MET A 77 12.89 -0.04 -0.92
N GLN A 78 12.81 1.10 -1.60
CA GLN A 78 12.64 2.42 -0.98
C GLN A 78 11.37 2.47 -0.15
N GLY A 79 10.24 2.02 -0.71
CA GLY A 79 8.97 1.99 0.00
C GLY A 79 8.97 1.05 1.21
N HIS A 80 9.63 -0.11 1.11
CA HIS A 80 9.81 -0.99 2.28
C HIS A 80 10.62 -0.33 3.40
N ARG A 81 11.70 0.39 3.06
CA ARG A 81 12.50 1.15 4.04
C ARG A 81 11.68 2.27 4.67
N PHE A 82 10.97 3.04 3.85
CA PHE A 82 10.10 4.11 4.30
C PHE A 82 9.03 3.61 5.26
N LEU A 83 8.33 2.52 4.92
CA LEU A 83 7.35 1.89 5.80
C LEU A 83 7.95 1.51 7.15
N LYS A 84 9.13 0.88 7.16
CA LYS A 84 9.80 0.46 8.41
C LYS A 84 10.19 1.66 9.27
N GLN A 85 10.70 2.73 8.65
CA GLN A 85 11.03 3.98 9.34
C GLN A 85 9.78 4.62 9.96
N MET A 86 8.70 4.74 9.17
CA MET A 86 7.44 5.32 9.63
C MET A 86 6.84 4.52 10.80
N GLN A 87 6.84 3.18 10.70
CA GLN A 87 6.38 2.32 11.78
C GLN A 87 7.23 2.46 13.03
N GLY A 88 8.57 2.52 12.91
CA GLY A 88 9.47 2.73 14.04
C GLY A 88 9.22 4.06 14.77
N GLN A 89 9.01 5.14 14.01
CA GLN A 89 8.67 6.46 14.57
C GLN A 89 7.31 6.43 15.29
N MET A 90 6.29 5.81 14.68
CA MET A 90 4.97 5.68 15.31
C MET A 90 4.98 4.78 16.53
N THR A 91 5.76 3.69 16.54
CA THR A 91 5.89 2.83 17.72
C THR A 91 6.56 3.57 18.87
N LEU A 92 7.55 4.42 18.58
CA LEU A 92 8.21 5.22 19.61
C LEU A 92 7.29 6.31 20.15
N ALA A 93 6.55 7.00 19.28
CA ALA A 93 5.54 7.98 19.67
C ALA A 93 4.40 7.35 20.49
N GLY A 94 3.97 6.13 20.13
CA GLY A 94 3.00 5.37 20.90
C GLY A 94 3.53 4.83 22.22
N ALA A 95 4.84 4.57 22.33
CA ALA A 95 5.50 4.13 23.56
C ALA A 95 5.77 5.28 24.54
N SER A 96 5.87 6.52 24.05
CA SER A 96 6.04 7.73 24.87
C SER A 96 4.70 8.37 25.28
N ALA A 97 3.59 7.92 24.71
CA ALA A 97 2.25 8.22 25.21
C ALA A 97 1.92 7.29 26.39
N ASP A 98 2.42 7.65 27.57
CA ASP A 98 2.11 7.01 28.84
C ASP A 98 0.61 6.74 28.99
N GLY A 99 0.30 5.50 29.39
CA GLY A 99 -0.96 5.03 30.00
C GLY A 99 -2.28 5.63 29.50
N ASN A 100 -3.09 4.82 28.83
CA ASN A 100 -4.53 5.04 28.59
C ASN A 100 -4.95 5.73 27.28
N ALA A 101 -4.14 5.64 26.23
CA ALA A 101 -4.67 5.78 24.87
C ALA A 101 -5.44 4.50 24.52
N ASN A 102 -6.67 4.43 25.04
CA ASN A 102 -7.69 3.44 24.72
C ASN A 102 -7.52 2.97 23.29
N LYS A 103 -7.08 1.72 23.14
CA LYS A 103 -7.17 1.00 21.88
C LYS A 103 -8.65 0.95 21.57
N LEU A 104 -9.15 1.95 20.84
CA LEU A 104 -10.41 1.92 20.10
C LEU A 104 -10.28 0.93 18.93
N ARG A 105 -9.71 -0.24 19.22
CA ARG A 105 -9.93 -1.46 18.48
C ARG A 105 -11.36 -1.80 18.79
N GLY A 106 -12.25 -1.64 17.81
CA GLY A 106 -13.65 -1.96 17.95
C GLY A 106 -13.79 -3.32 18.62
N THR A 107 -14.16 -3.30 19.90
CA THR A 107 -14.67 -4.48 20.59
C THR A 107 -15.98 -4.75 19.88
N ARG A 108 -16.00 -5.76 19.02
CA ARG A 108 -17.26 -6.30 18.53
C ARG A 108 -17.94 -6.88 19.78
N GLN A 109 -18.83 -6.10 20.39
CA GLN A 109 -19.73 -6.61 21.42
C GLN A 109 -20.54 -7.72 20.76
N LEU A 110 -20.27 -8.96 21.20
CA LEU A 110 -21.11 -10.13 20.98
C LEU A 110 -21.89 -10.36 22.27
#